data_AF-A0A3N5FX55-F1
#
_entry.id   AF-A0A3N5FX55-F1
#
_cell.length_a   1.000
_cell.length_b   1.000
_cell.length_c   1.000
_cell.angle_alpha   90.00
_cell.angle_beta   90.00
_cell.angle_gamma   90.00
#
_symmetry.space_group_name_H-M   'P 1'
#
loop_
_entity.id
_entity.type
_entity.pdbx_description
1 polymer ?
#
loop_
_entity_poly.entity_id
_entity_poly.type
_entity_poly.pdbx_seq_one_letter_code
_entity_poly.pdbx_strand_id
1 'polypeptide(L)'
;MLAIERSTMPVALLGWEGSLFVLGRRPAANGTGTEWLLSKIDPKTDTLVWTTTVPLPSAHHVTVVPGPKQWAFIQKGVAKGLFNQEVKSLYLVPASRLRGHPGPDLCR
;
A
#
# COMPACT_ATOMS: atom_id res chain seq x y z
N MET A 1 -10.51 5.97 -19.61
CA MET A 1 -10.22 5.31 -18.31
C MET A 1 -8.77 4.84 -18.13
N LEU A 2 -7.98 4.64 -19.19
CA LEU A 2 -6.56 4.21 -19.09
C LEU A 2 -5.61 5.17 -18.35
N ALA A 3 -5.92 6.48 -18.29
CA ALA A 3 -5.03 7.48 -17.70
C ALA A 3 -4.88 7.33 -16.16
N ILE A 4 -5.97 6.97 -15.47
CA ILE A 4 -5.95 6.75 -14.00
C ILE A 4 -5.18 5.49 -13.65
N GLU A 5 -5.26 4.46 -14.52
CA GLU A 5 -4.58 3.19 -14.26
C GLU A 5 -3.06 3.30 -14.32
N ARG A 6 -2.55 4.23 -15.13
CA ARG A 6 -1.12 4.51 -15.32
C ARG A 6 -0.56 5.64 -14.47
N SER A 7 -1.40 6.28 -13.66
CA SER A 7 -0.97 7.44 -12.87
C SER A 7 -0.22 7.00 -11.61
N THR A 8 0.90 7.66 -11.33
CA THR A 8 1.57 7.59 -10.03
C THR A 8 0.82 8.48 -9.07
N MET A 9 0.11 7.91 -8.10
CA MET A 9 -0.75 8.69 -7.20
C MET A 9 -0.65 8.19 -5.76
N PRO A 10 -0.66 9.11 -4.77
CA PRO A 10 -1.02 8.75 -3.41
C PRO A 10 -2.49 8.30 -3.40
N VAL A 11 -2.72 7.13 -2.81
CA VAL A 11 -4.03 6.49 -2.72
C VAL A 11 -4.58 6.59 -1.30
N ALA A 12 -3.70 6.61 -0.29
CA ALA A 12 -4.08 6.85 1.09
C ALA A 12 -2.95 7.54 1.87
N LEU A 13 -3.34 8.37 2.83
CA LEU A 13 -2.48 8.91 3.88
C LEU A 13 -2.99 8.38 5.22
N LEU A 14 -2.10 7.79 6.01
CA LEU A 14 -2.42 7.09 7.25
C LEU A 14 -1.53 7.63 8.38
N GLY A 15 -2.11 7.92 9.54
CA GLY A 15 -1.36 8.24 10.75
C GLY A 15 -1.26 7.01 11.66
N TRP A 16 -0.04 6.65 12.07
CA TRP A 16 0.15 5.54 13.02
C TRP A 16 1.45 5.70 13.83
N GLU A 17 1.37 5.51 15.15
CA GLU A 17 2.49 5.63 16.09
C GLU A 17 3.36 6.89 15.90
N GLY A 18 2.72 8.04 15.66
CA GLY A 18 3.41 9.32 15.49
C GLY A 18 4.14 9.50 14.16
N SER A 19 4.01 8.56 13.22
CA SER A 19 4.49 8.67 11.84
C SER A 19 3.35 8.81 10.84
N LEU A 20 3.67 9.32 9.66
CA LEU A 20 2.78 9.30 8.51
C LEU A 20 3.17 8.17 7.56
N PHE A 21 2.18 7.53 6.98
CA PHE A 21 2.36 6.50 5.97
C PHE A 21 1.56 6.85 4.73
N VAL A 22 2.20 6.79 3.56
CA VAL A 22 1.56 7.03 2.27
C VAL A 22 1.51 5.71 1.51
N LEU A 23 0.30 5.27 1.17
CA LEU A 23 0.12 4.21 0.20
C LEU A 23 0.07 4.85 -1.19
N GLY A 24 1.06 4.55 -2.01
CA GLY A 24 1.13 4.97 -3.41
C GLY A 24 0.90 3.80 -4.36
N ARG A 25 0.58 4.14 -5.61
CA ARG A 25 0.57 3.21 -6.74
C ARG A 25 1.39 3.78 -7.88
N ARG A 26 2.01 2.93 -8.70
CA ARG A 26 2.63 3.30 -9.97
C ARG A 26 2.50 2.16 -10.99
N PRO A 27 2.64 2.42 -12.30
CA PRO A 27 2.76 1.35 -13.28
C PRO A 27 3.93 0.41 -12.92
N ALA A 28 3.72 -0.90 -13.04
CA ALA A 28 4.82 -1.84 -12.90
C ALA A 28 5.87 -1.62 -14.01
N ALA A 29 7.16 -1.79 -13.69
CA ALA A 29 8.26 -1.51 -14.61
C ALA A 29 8.23 -2.36 -15.90
N ASN A 30 7.63 -3.55 -15.84
CA ASN A 30 7.41 -4.44 -16.98
C ASN A 30 6.23 -4.00 -17.88
N GLY A 31 5.61 -2.86 -17.61
CA GLY A 31 4.48 -2.32 -18.36
C GLY A 31 3.14 -3.04 -18.14
N THR A 32 3.09 -4.06 -17.28
CA THR A 32 1.88 -4.85 -17.03
C THR A 32 1.51 -4.84 -15.54
N GLY A 33 0.40 -4.17 -15.22
CA GLY A 33 -0.15 -4.10 -13.87
C GLY A 33 0.26 -2.86 -13.07
N THR A 34 0.07 -2.94 -11.75
CA THR A 34 0.28 -1.83 -10.80
C THR A 34 1.17 -2.32 -9.67
N GLU A 35 2.21 -1.55 -9.39
CA GLU A 35 3.05 -1.72 -8.19
C GLU A 35 2.51 -0.82 -7.08
N TRP A 36 2.38 -1.40 -5.88
CA TRP A 36 1.93 -0.71 -4.69
C TRP A 36 3.11 -0.42 -3.79
N LEU A 37 3.20 0.82 -3.33
CA LEU A 37 4.32 1.31 -2.53
C LEU A 37 3.78 1.80 -1.19
N LEU A 38 4.46 1.47 -0.11
CA LEU A 38 4.22 2.06 1.19
C LEU A 38 5.44 2.89 1.57
N SER A 39 5.22 4.16 1.83
CA SER A 39 6.25 5.11 2.26
C SER A 39 5.98 5.54 3.69
N LYS A 40 7.01 5.60 4.52
CA LYS A 40 6.96 6.17 5.87
C LYS A 40 7.60 7.55 5.87
N ILE A 41 6.91 8.53 6.43
CA ILE A 41 7.32 9.92 6.54
C ILE A 41 7.39 10.28 8.02
N ASP A 42 8.48 10.92 8.44
CA ASP A 42 8.56 11.58 9.75
C ASP A 42 7.89 12.96 9.64
N PRO A 43 6.74 13.18 10.31
CA PRO A 43 6.00 14.44 10.19
C PRO A 43 6.69 15.61 10.87
N LYS A 44 7.68 15.38 11.75
CA LYS A 44 8.39 16.46 12.45
C LYS A 44 9.46 17.10 11.59
N THR A 45 10.15 16.28 10.80
CA THR A 45 11.25 16.70 9.94
C THR A 45 10.85 16.81 8.47
N ASP A 46 9.64 16.38 8.12
CA ASP A 46 9.12 16.28 6.75
C ASP A 46 10.03 15.45 5.84
N THR A 47 10.58 14.36 6.38
CA THR A 47 11.53 13.50 5.67
C THR A 47 10.92 12.14 5.37
N LEU A 48 11.19 11.65 4.16
CA LEU A 48 10.92 10.27 3.78
C LEU A 48 11.91 9.35 4.51
N VAL A 49 11.39 8.53 5.43
CA VAL A 49 12.20 7.59 6.21
C VAL A 49 12.55 6.37 5.35
N TRP A 50 11.55 5.80 4.67
CA TRP A 50 11.75 4.69 3.73
C TRP A 50 10.54 4.51 2.80
N THR A 51 10.76 3.76 1.73
CA THR A 51 9.70 3.24 0.85
C THR A 51 9.94 1.75 0.61
N THR A 52 8.87 0.96 0.59
CA THR A 52 8.90 -0.49 0.32
C THR A 52 7.76 -0.87 -0.62
N THR A 53 7.91 -2.00 -1.32
CA THR A 53 6.87 -2.54 -2.18
C THR A 53 5.93 -3.44 -1.38
N VAL A 54 4.62 -3.25 -1.56
CA VAL A 54 3.59 -4.12 -1.01
C VAL A 54 3.34 -5.24 -2.03
N PRO A 55 3.56 -6.52 -1.68
CA PRO A 55 3.53 -7.64 -2.64
C PRO A 55 2.10 -8.09 -2.95
N LEU A 56 1.34 -7.19 -3.60
CA LEU A 56 -0.06 -7.41 -4.02
C LEU A 56 -0.14 -7.43 -5.55
N PRO A 57 0.38 -8.49 -6.20
CA PRO A 57 0.38 -8.57 -7.65
C PRO A 57 -1.05 -8.51 -8.18
N SER A 58 -1.26 -7.70 -9.23
CA SER A 58 -2.57 -7.55 -9.89
C SER A 58 -3.67 -6.94 -9.00
N ALA A 59 -3.32 -6.24 -7.92
CA ALA A 59 -4.29 -5.49 -7.13
C ALA A 59 -4.74 -4.22 -7.86
N HIS A 60 -6.04 -4.13 -8.15
CA HIS A 60 -6.62 -2.90 -8.72
C HIS A 60 -6.86 -1.84 -7.66
N HIS A 61 -7.22 -2.29 -6.45
CA HIS A 61 -7.41 -1.46 -5.28
C HIS A 61 -6.83 -2.16 -4.05
N VAL A 62 -6.31 -1.35 -3.13
CA VAL A 62 -5.77 -1.83 -1.86
C VAL A 62 -6.42 -1.02 -0.74
N THR A 63 -6.90 -1.73 0.29
CA THR A 63 -7.30 -1.11 1.55
C THR A 63 -6.29 -1.48 2.61
N VAL A 64 -5.80 -0.47 3.34
CA VAL A 64 -4.84 -0.67 4.44
C VAL A 64 -5.56 -0.39 5.74
N VAL A 65 -5.43 -1.31 6.69
CA VAL A 65 -5.97 -1.17 8.04
C VAL A 65 -4.81 -1.28 9.03
N PRO A 66 -4.30 -0.16 9.55
CA PRO A 66 -3.28 -0.16 10.59
C PRO A 66 -3.79 -0.81 11.87
N GLY A 67 -2.89 -1.49 12.59
CA GLY A 67 -3.19 -2.07 13.89
C GLY A 67 -1.94 -2.15 14.77
N PRO A 68 -2.12 -2.27 16.10
CA PRO A 68 -1.00 -2.20 17.06
C PRO A 68 -0.05 -3.41 16.99
N LYS A 69 -0.56 -4.57 16.56
CA LYS A 69 0.22 -5.81 16.40
C LYS A 69 0.47 -6.17 14.95
N GLN A 70 -0.51 -5.93 14.09
CA GLN A 70 -0.46 -6.26 12.67
C GLN A 70 -1.19 -5.19 11.87
N TRP A 71 -0.70 -4.97 10.67
CA TRP A 71 -1.39 -4.19 9.64
C TRP A 71 -1.99 -5.16 8.63
N ALA A 72 -3.22 -4.87 8.21
CA ALA A 72 -3.88 -5.63 7.16
C ALA A 72 -3.83 -4.87 5.83
N PHE A 73 -3.42 -5.56 4.78
CA PHE A 73 -3.48 -5.11 3.40
C PHE A 73 -4.46 -5.99 2.65
N ILE A 74 -5.57 -5.40 2.23
CA ILE A 74 -6.68 -6.10 1.58
C ILE A 74 -6.60 -5.82 0.08
N GLN A 75 -6.35 -6.85 -0.70
CA GLN A 75 -6.39 -6.77 -2.16
C GLN A 75 -7.83 -6.89 -2.63
N LYS A 76 -8.30 -5.86 -3.34
CA LYS A 76 -9.62 -5.85 -3.94
C LYS A 76 -9.55 -5.98 -5.46
N GLY A 77 -10.50 -6.72 -6.00
CA GLY A 77 -10.70 -6.90 -7.43
C GLY A 77 -11.29 -5.65 -8.10
N VAL A 78 -11.71 -5.81 -9.36
CA VAL A 78 -12.44 -4.77 -10.09
C VAL A 78 -13.81 -4.58 -9.45
N ALA A 79 -14.23 -3.32 -9.27
CA ALA A 79 -15.60 -3.03 -8.84
C ALA A 79 -16.56 -3.35 -9.99
N LYS A 80 -17.52 -4.26 -9.74
CA LYS A 80 -18.52 -4.69 -10.75
C LYS A 80 -19.84 -3.93 -10.62
N GLY A 81 -20.04 -3.22 -9.51
CA GLY A 81 -21.24 -2.46 -9.20
C GLY A 81 -21.19 -1.94 -7.76
N LEU A 82 -22.25 -1.24 -7.33
CA LEU A 82 -22.37 -0.74 -5.96
C LEU A 82 -22.30 -1.91 -4.97
N PHE A 83 -21.41 -1.81 -3.97
CA PHE A 83 -21.14 -2.85 -2.97
C PHE A 83 -20.70 -4.22 -3.52
N ASN A 84 -20.44 -4.34 -4.82
CA ASN A 84 -20.01 -5.57 -5.46
C ASN A 84 -18.54 -5.44 -5.88
N GLN A 85 -17.66 -5.82 -4.97
CA GLN A 85 -16.23 -5.89 -5.20
C GLN A 85 -15.65 -7.10 -4.48
N GLU A 86 -14.99 -7.94 -5.24
CA GLU A 86 -14.30 -9.13 -4.72
C GLU A 86 -13.12 -8.72 -3.83
N VAL A 87 -12.96 -9.41 -2.70
CA VAL A 87 -11.71 -9.41 -1.92
C VAL A 87 -10.91 -10.62 -2.36
N LYS A 88 -9.81 -10.41 -3.08
CA LYS A 88 -8.98 -11.51 -3.59
C LYS A 88 -8.11 -12.12 -2.51
N SER A 89 -7.58 -11.29 -1.62
CA SER A 89 -6.62 -11.73 -0.61
C SER A 89 -6.47 -10.70 0.51
N LEU A 90 -5.96 -11.18 1.65
CA LEU A 90 -5.64 -10.44 2.85
C LEU A 90 -4.20 -10.76 3.23
N TYR A 91 -3.38 -9.74 3.42
CA TYR A 91 -2.01 -9.89 3.90
C TYR A 91 -1.87 -9.20 5.25
N LEU A 92 -1.35 -9.94 6.22
CA LEU A 92 -1.09 -9.44 7.56
C LEU A 92 0.42 -9.23 7.73
N VAL A 93 0.80 -7.99 7.97
CA VAL A 93 2.19 -7.58 8.19
C VAL A 93 2.38 -7.27 9.67
N PRO A 94 3.34 -7.88 10.37
CA PRO A 94 3.65 -7.52 11.74
C PRO A 94 3.97 -6.03 11.86
N ALA A 95 3.31 -5.34 12.79
CA ALA A 95 3.50 -3.90 13.01
C ALA A 95 4.96 -3.56 13.36
N SER A 96 5.68 -4.50 14.00
CA SER A 96 7.11 -4.36 14.31
C SER A 96 7.98 -4.15 13.06
N ARG A 97 7.63 -4.75 11.92
CA ARG A 97 8.37 -4.52 10.66
C ARG A 97 8.24 -3.08 10.16
N LEU A 98 7.09 -2.44 10.41
CA LEU A 98 6.80 -1.06 9.97
C LEU A 98 7.36 0.00 10.93
N ARG A 99 7.72 -0.39 12.16
CA ARG A 99 8.47 0.47 13.08
C ARG A 99 9.89 0.70 12.57
N GLY A 100 10.55 -0.38 12.15
CA GLY A 100 11.89 -0.38 11.56
C GLY A 100 11.89 -0.10 10.05
N HIS A 101 12.92 -0.61 9.36
CA HIS A 101 13.02 -0.62 7.91
C HIS A 101 12.59 -1.99 7.37
N PRO A 102 11.49 -2.10 6.62
CA PRO A 102 10.93 -3.41 6.24
C PRO A 102 11.70 -4.13 5.12
N GLY A 103 12.75 -3.52 4.55
CA GLY A 103 13.45 -4.05 3.39
C GLY A 103 12.67 -3.84 2.08
N PRO A 104 13.08 -4.50 0.98
CA PRO A 104 12.52 -4.26 -0.35
C PRO A 104 11.11 -4.86 -0.55
N ASP A 105 10.75 -5.90 0.20
CA ASP A 105 9.45 -6.58 0.12
C ASP A 105 8.83 -6.68 1.51
N LEU A 106 7.64 -6.09 1.67
CA LEU A 106 6.97 -5.99 2.95
C LEU A 106 6.59 -7.34 3.59
N CYS A 107 6.36 -8.39 2.78
CA CYS A 107 5.87 -9.68 3.28
C CYS A 107 6.90 -10.82 3.24
N ARG A 108 8.15 -10.58 2.81
CA ARG A 108 9.23 -11.59 2.83
C ARG A 108 10.23 -11.31 3.94
#